data_AF-A0A9P8TCY7-F1
#
_entry.id   AF-A0A9P8TCY7-F1
#
_cell.length_a   1.000
_cell.length_b   1.000
_cell.length_c   1.000
_cell.angle_alpha   90.00
_cell.angle_beta   90.00
_cell.angle_gamma   90.00
#
_symmetry.space_group_name_H-M   'P 1'
#
loop_
_entity.id
_entity.type
_entity.pdbx_description
1 polymer ?
#
loop_
_entity_poly.entity_id
_entity_poly.type
_entity_poly.pdbx_seq_one_letter_code
_entity_poly.pdbx_strand_id
1 'polypeptide(L)' 'TYVQPIPDTDRSNIYAYKGDSLSAKVLLTSHVDTVPGDFPYIAKAEGVIYGRGVNDAKGSVASQIIAAE' A
#
# COMPACT_ATOMS: atom_id res chain seq x y z
N THR A 1 -11.28 5.44 6.48
CA THR A 1 -9.80 5.34 6.60
C THR A 1 -9.35 6.17 7.79
N TYR A 2 -8.34 5.69 8.52
CA TYR A 2 -7.71 6.36 9.66
C TYR A 2 -6.19 6.41 9.44
N VAL A 3 -5.58 7.57 9.64
CA VAL A 3 -4.12 7.74 9.55
C VAL A 3 -3.57 7.69 10.97
N GLN A 4 -2.80 6.65 11.27
CA GLN A 4 -2.16 6.48 12.57
C GLN A 4 -0.74 7.06 12.52
N PRO A 5 -0.45 8.16 13.22
CA PRO A 5 0.92 8.67 13.32
C PRO A 5 1.80 7.69 14.11
N ILE A 6 3.06 7.55 13.69
CA ILE A 6 4.08 6.81 14.43
C ILE A 6 4.86 7.82 15.28
N PRO A 7 4.89 7.69 16.63
CA PRO A 7 5.62 8.61 17.51
C PRO A 7 7.06 8.81 17.07
N ASP A 8 7.58 10.03 17.23
CA ASP A 8 8.97 10.41 16.95
C ASP A 8 9.43 10.19 15.49
N THR A 9 8.50 10.12 14.54
CA THR A 9 8.79 10.04 13.10
C THR A 9 7.84 10.91 12.28
N ASP A 10 8.17 11.15 11.02
CA ASP A 10 7.28 11.75 10.01
C ASP A 10 6.41 10.70 9.28
N ARG A 11 6.44 9.44 9.74
CA ARG A 11 5.75 8.32 9.11
C ARG A 11 4.37 8.10 9.71
N SER A 12 3.49 7.48 8.93
CA SER A 12 2.16 7.11 9.38
C SER A 12 1.70 5.81 8.74
N ASN A 13 0.94 5.01 9.50
CA ASN A 13 0.20 3.89 8.95
C ASN A 13 -1.16 4.38 8.44
N ILE A 14 -1.72 3.65 7.48
CA ILE A 14 -3.07 3.88 6.97
C ILE A 14 -3.91 2.65 7.31
N TYR A 15 -4.94 2.83 8.11
CA TYR A 15 -5.94 1.81 8.39
C TYR A 15 -7.21 2.06 7.59
N ALA A 16 -7.60 1.09 6.77
CA ALA A 16 -8.83 1.09 6.01
C ALA A 16 -9.68 -0.12 6.43
N TYR A 17 -10.99 0.08 6.47
CA TYR A 17 -11.97 -0.92 6.88
C TYR A 17 -13.00 -1.06 5.76
N LYS A 18 -13.48 -2.29 5.54
CA LYS A 18 -14.58 -2.55 4.62
C LYS A 18 -15.91 -2.27 5.33
N GLY A 19 -16.70 -1.33 4.81
CA GLY A 19 -17.95 -0.87 5.40
C GLY A 19 -17.76 0.12 6.56
N ASP A 20 -18.84 0.38 7.32
CA ASP A 20 -18.86 1.42 8.36
C ASP A 20 -18.34 0.96 9.73
N SER A 21 -18.06 -0.34 9.88
CA SER A 21 -17.59 -0.92 11.14
C SER A 21 -16.06 -0.89 11.23
N LEU A 22 -15.55 -0.43 12.37
CA LEU A 22 -14.11 -0.52 12.72
C LEU A 22 -13.72 -1.91 13.24
N SER A 23 -14.64 -2.87 13.27
CA SER A 23 -14.38 -4.24 13.70
C SER A 23 -14.07 -5.12 12.50
N ALA A 24 -12.82 -5.62 12.43
CA ALA A 24 -12.35 -6.52 11.38
C ALA A 24 -11.86 -7.84 11.99
N LYS A 25 -12.26 -8.97 11.39
CA LYS A 25 -11.78 -10.31 11.79
C LYS A 25 -10.45 -10.69 11.13
N VAL A 26 -10.14 -10.06 9.99
CA VAL A 26 -8.94 -10.32 9.19
C VAL A 26 -8.26 -8.98 8.95
N LEU A 27 -6.96 -8.93 9.21
CA LEU A 27 -6.10 -7.79 8.91
C LEU A 27 -5.24 -8.12 7.68
N LEU A 28 -5.44 -7.39 6.59
CA LEU A 28 -4.50 -7.35 5.47
C LEU A 28 -3.50 -6.23 5.78
N THR A 29 -2.22 -6.58 5.85
CA THR A 29 -1.15 -5.62 6.20
C THR A 29 0.02 -5.72 5.23
N SER A 30 0.64 -4.58 4.96
CA SER A 30 1.84 -4.41 4.14
C SER A 30 2.42 -3.01 4.39
N HIS A 31 3.39 -2.58 3.59
CA HIS A 31 4.01 -1.25 3.68
C HIS A 31 4.01 -0.54 2.32
N VAL A 32 4.03 0.80 2.36
CA VAL A 32 3.98 1.65 1.15
C VAL A 32 5.26 2.46 0.94
N ASP A 33 6.11 2.53 1.97
CA ASP A 33 7.45 3.11 1.85
C ASP A 33 8.35 2.21 1.02
N THR A 34 9.39 2.82 0.46
CA THR A 34 10.34 2.13 -0.41
C THR A 34 11.75 2.56 -0.07
N VAL A 35 12.74 1.78 -0.50
CA VAL A 35 14.14 2.21 -0.43
C VAL A 35 14.36 3.53 -1.20
N PRO A 36 15.40 4.31 -0.84
CA PRO A 36 15.76 5.54 -1.56
C PRO A 36 16.07 5.32 -3.04
N GLY A 37 15.98 6.40 -3.82
CA GLY A 37 16.35 6.44 -5.22
C GLY A 37 15.14 6.40 -6.15
N ASP A 38 15.06 7.42 -7.02
CA ASP A 38 13.96 7.57 -7.95
C ASP A 38 14.08 6.59 -9.10
N PHE A 39 13.02 5.82 -9.32
CA PHE A 39 12.85 5.00 -10.51
C PHE A 39 11.41 5.18 -11.00
N PRO A 40 11.22 5.72 -12.22
CA PRO A 40 9.92 6.19 -12.68
C PRO A 40 8.92 5.05 -12.84
N TYR A 41 7.64 5.37 -12.67
CA TYR A 41 6.56 4.48 -13.03
C TYR A 41 6.42 4.39 -14.55
N ILE A 42 6.48 3.17 -15.09
CA ILE A 42 6.33 2.90 -16.51
C ILE A 42 5.41 1.68 -16.67
N ALA A 43 4.28 1.86 -17.34
CA ALA A 43 3.42 0.77 -17.76
C ALA A 43 3.65 0.48 -19.26
N LYS A 44 3.96 -0.76 -19.61
CA LYS A 44 4.13 -1.19 -21.00
C LYS A 44 2.89 -1.95 -21.52
N ALA A 45 2.78 -2.07 -22.84
CA ALA A 45 1.62 -2.68 -23.51
C ALA A 45 1.41 -4.16 -23.13
N GLU A 46 2.46 -4.87 -22.72
CA GLU A 46 2.41 -6.29 -22.35
C GLU A 46 2.04 -6.52 -20.87
N GLY A 47 1.49 -5.50 -20.19
CA GLY A 47 1.11 -5.58 -18.77
C GLY A 47 2.29 -5.56 -17.81
N VAL A 48 3.51 -5.29 -18.31
CA VAL A 48 4.69 -5.15 -17.45
C VAL A 48 4.74 -3.74 -16.89
N ILE A 49 4.77 -3.66 -15.57
CA ILE A 49 4.89 -2.40 -14.82
C ILE A 49 6.29 -2.34 -14.20
N TYR A 50 6.98 -1.24 -14.45
CA TYR A 50 8.25 -0.89 -13.83
C TYR A 50 8.05 0.31 -12.92
N GLY A 51 8.78 0.36 -11.81
CA GLY A 51 8.72 1.50 -10.90
C GLY A 51 9.22 1.16 -9.52
N ARG A 52 9.68 2.18 -8.78
CA ARG A 52 10.06 2.01 -7.39
C ARG A 52 8.85 1.56 -6.59
N GLY A 53 8.99 0.40 -5.95
CA GLY A 53 7.95 -0.18 -5.11
C GLY A 53 6.91 -1.00 -5.85
N VAL A 54 7.00 -1.17 -7.18
CA VAL A 54 6.02 -1.97 -7.94
C VAL A 54 5.98 -3.41 -7.46
N ASN A 55 7.13 -4.03 -7.23
CA ASN A 55 7.21 -5.37 -6.62
C ASN A 55 7.17 -5.30 -5.08
N ASP A 56 8.01 -4.47 -4.47
CA ASP A 56 8.19 -4.36 -3.02
C ASP A 56 7.83 -2.96 -2.49
N ALA A 57 6.60 -2.72 -2.00
CA ALA A 57 5.49 -3.69 -1.91
C ALA A 57 4.16 -3.14 -2.42
N LYS A 58 4.18 -2.04 -3.18
CA LYS A 58 2.98 -1.33 -3.64
C LYS A 58 2.11 -2.19 -4.56
N GLY A 59 2.69 -3.10 -5.34
CA GLY A 59 1.93 -4.08 -6.12
C GLY A 59 1.11 -5.01 -5.22
N SER A 60 1.71 -5.55 -4.17
CA SER A 60 1.00 -6.37 -3.18
C SER A 60 -0.09 -5.59 -2.44
N VAL A 61 0.19 -4.34 -2.05
CA VAL A 61 -0.81 -3.43 -1.45
C VAL A 61 -2.00 -3.22 -2.40
N ALA A 62 -1.73 -2.92 -3.67
CA ALA A 62 -2.79 -2.73 -4.67
C ALA A 62 -3.65 -4.00 -4.84
N SER A 63 -3.03 -5.17 -4.92
CA SER A 63 -3.76 -6.45 -4.99
C SER A 63 -4.62 -6.70 -3.74
N GLN A 64 -4.10 -6.40 -2.54
CA GLN A 64 -4.86 -6.52 -1.29
C GLN A 64 -6.11 -5.60 -1.30
N ILE A 65 -5.95 -4.35 -1.75
CA ILE A 65 -7.06 -3.39 -1.83
C ILE A 65 -8.14 -3.88 -2.80
N ILE A 66 -7.76 -4.26 -4.03
CA ILE A 66 -8.71 -4.74 -5.04
C ILE A 66 -9.41 -6.03 -4.60
N ALA A 67 -8.71 -6.94 -3.94
CA ALA A 67 -9.32 -8.17 -3.43
C ALA A 67 -10.28 -7.93 -2.26
N ALA A 68 -10.06 -6.84 -1.50
CA ALA A 68 -10.87 -6.48 -0.35
C ALA A 68 -12.08 -5.61 -0.69
N GLU A 69 -12.07 -4.89 -1.82
CA GLU A 69 -13.24 -4.16 -2.36
C GLU A 69 -14.39 -5.13 -2.70
#